data_AF-A0A1J6JCZ7-F1
#
_entry.id   AF-A0A1J6JCZ7-F1
#
_cell.length_a   1.000
_cell.length_b   1.000
_cell.length_c   1.000
_cell.angle_alpha   90.00
_cell.angle_beta   90.00
_cell.angle_gamma   90.00
#
_symmetry.space_group_name_H-M   'P 1'
#
loop_
_entity.id
_entity.type
_entity.pdbx_description
1 polymer ?
#
loop_
_entity_poly.entity_id
_entity_poly.type
_entity_poly.pdbx_seq_one_letter_code
_entity_poly.pdbx_strand_id
1 'polypeptide(L)' 'MWSAYETYFQMPTAAKDKPWYSIEQGSVHFTVISTEHNWSHNSEQYEWMRKDMASVDRSRTPWLIVTG' A
#
# COMPACT_ATOMS: atom_id res chain seq x y z
N MET A 1 -16.23 -4.28 -12.00
CA MET A 1 -16.14 -2.87 -11.55
C MET A 1 -14.68 -2.42 -11.38
N TRP A 2 -13.75 -3.32 -11.03
CA TRP A 2 -12.32 -3.03 -10.81
C TRP A 2 -11.44 -2.97 -12.07
N SER A 3 -11.86 -3.65 -13.16
CA SER A 3 -10.97 -3.83 -14.33
C SER A 3 -10.63 -2.54 -15.06
N ALA A 4 -11.49 -1.51 -15.01
CA ALA A 4 -11.21 -0.23 -15.67
C ALA A 4 -10.06 0.52 -14.98
N TYR A 5 -10.11 0.65 -13.65
CA TYR A 5 -9.08 1.32 -12.86
C TYR A 5 -7.70 0.67 -13.04
N GLU A 6 -7.63 -0.66 -12.89
CA GLU A 6 -6.38 -1.43 -13.07
C GLU A 6 -5.80 -1.33 -14.48
N THR A 7 -6.66 -1.12 -15.48
CA THR A 7 -6.23 -1.00 -16.89
C THR A 7 -5.68 0.40 -17.19
N TYR A 8 -6.31 1.44 -16.65
CA TYR A 8 -5.91 2.83 -16.93
C TYR A 8 -4.72 3.28 -16.09
N PHE A 9 -4.56 2.76 -14.88
CA PHE A 9 -3.52 3.20 -13.94
C PHE A 9 -2.62 2.05 -13.53
N GLN A 10 -1.37 2.07 -14.02
CA GLN A 10 -0.37 1.08 -13.66
C GLN A 10 0.29 1.47 -12.33
N MET A 11 -0.27 0.94 -11.24
CA MET A 11 0.26 1.09 -9.88
C MET A 11 1.18 -0.09 -9.54
N PRO A 12 2.19 0.08 -8.66
CA PRO A 12 3.11 -0.98 -8.25
C PRO A 12 2.46 -1.97 -7.28
N THR A 13 1.36 -2.56 -7.71
CA THR A 13 0.54 -3.50 -6.95
C THR A 13 1.11 -4.91 -7.05
N ALA A 14 0.95 -5.70 -5.98
CA ALA A 14 1.53 -7.04 -5.92
C ALA A 14 0.81 -8.06 -6.83
N ALA A 15 -0.48 -7.85 -7.10
CA ALA A 15 -1.29 -8.70 -7.96
C ALA A 15 -2.56 -7.97 -8.42
N LYS A 16 -3.20 -8.53 -9.45
CA LYS A 16 -4.58 -8.19 -9.85
C LYS A 16 -5.55 -8.44 -8.68
N ASP A 17 -6.48 -7.53 -8.43
CA ASP A 17 -7.37 -7.46 -7.24
C ASP A 17 -6.65 -7.22 -5.89
N LYS A 18 -5.40 -6.74 -5.89
CA LYS A 18 -4.70 -6.28 -4.68
C LYS A 18 -4.21 -4.84 -4.83
N PRO A 19 -5.12 -3.86 -4.88
CA PRO A 19 -4.80 -2.47 -5.22
C PRO A 19 -4.11 -1.68 -4.09
N TRP A 20 -3.52 -2.35 -3.10
CA TRP A 20 -2.72 -1.72 -2.04
C TRP A 20 -1.23 -1.88 -2.34
N TYR A 21 -0.46 -0.82 -2.10
CA TYR A 21 0.97 -0.77 -2.41
C TYR A 21 1.68 0.29 -1.56
N SER A 22 3.00 0.28 -1.58
CA SER A 22 3.82 1.33 -0.99
C SER A 22 4.83 1.88 -1.99
N ILE A 23 5.19 3.15 -1.82
CA ILE A 23 6.25 3.81 -2.60
C ILE A 23 7.06 4.73 -1.68
N GLU A 24 8.35 4.86 -1.97
CA GLU A 24 9.19 5.90 -1.39
C GLU A 24 9.38 7.04 -2.40
N GLN A 25 9.10 8.26 -1.96
CA GLN A 25 9.37 9.47 -2.74
C GLN A 25 10.14 10.46 -1.87
N GLY A 26 11.44 10.61 -2.16
CA GLY A 26 12.34 11.41 -1.33
C GLY A 26 12.42 10.85 0.09
N SER A 27 12.13 11.69 1.09
CA SER A 27 12.18 11.33 2.51
C SER A 27 10.85 10.78 3.05
N VAL A 28 9.89 10.45 2.18
CA VAL A 28 8.54 10.02 2.55
C VAL A 28 8.27 8.61 2.05
N HIS A 29 7.78 7.74 2.94
CA HIS A 29 7.19 6.45 2.61
C HIS A 29 5.67 6.57 2.60
N PHE A 30 5.05 6.30 1.46
CA PHE A 30 3.61 6.28 1.29
C PHE A 30 3.12 4.84 1.34
N THR A 31 2.12 4.57 2.18
CA THR A 31 1.35 3.33 2.20
C THR A 31 -0.06 3.63 1.70
N VAL A 32 -0.40 3.09 0.53
CA VAL A 32 -1.72 3.21 -0.07
C VAL A 32 -2.49 1.92 0.22
N ILE A 33 -3.56 2.04 0.99
CA ILE A 33 -4.46 0.94 1.35
C ILE A 33 -5.67 0.94 0.41
N SER A 34 -6.50 -0.10 0.49
CA SER A 34 -7.79 -0.11 -0.22
C SER A 34 -8.91 -0.27 0.80
N THR A 35 -9.72 0.79 0.95
CA THR A 35 -10.89 0.78 1.84
C THR A 35 -12.02 -0.11 1.35
N GLU A 36 -11.98 -0.53 0.09
CA GLU A 36 -12.98 -1.38 -0.56
C GLU A 36 -12.67 -2.88 -0.42
N HIS A 37 -11.50 -3.21 0.13
CA HIS A 37 -11.09 -4.58 0.49
C HIS A 37 -10.98 -4.73 2.00
N ASN A 38 -11.04 -5.96 2.50
CA ASN A 38 -10.96 -6.20 3.95
C ASN A 38 -9.59 -5.78 4.52
N TRP A 39 -9.59 -4.78 5.40
CA TRP A 39 -8.41 -4.24 6.09
C TRP A 39 -8.47 -4.45 7.62
N SER A 40 -9.42 -5.26 8.11
CA SER A 40 -9.53 -5.62 9.52
C SER A 40 -8.33 -6.45 10.00
N HIS A 41 -8.17 -6.53 11.33
CA HIS A 41 -7.08 -7.31 11.93
C HIS A 41 -7.07 -8.76 11.42
N ASN A 42 -5.88 -9.27 11.06
CA ASN A 42 -5.64 -10.56 10.40
C ASN A 42 -6.09 -10.67 8.93
N SER A 43 -6.56 -9.60 8.29
CA SER A 43 -6.79 -9.62 6.84
C SER A 43 -5.46 -9.68 6.08
N GLU A 44 -5.51 -10.12 4.83
CA GLU A 44 -4.31 -10.14 3.97
C GLU A 44 -3.70 -8.73 3.83
N GLN A 45 -4.54 -7.72 3.63
CA GLN A 45 -4.10 -6.33 3.52
C GLN A 45 -3.47 -5.82 4.82
N TYR A 46 -4.05 -6.16 5.98
CA TYR A 46 -3.50 -5.82 7.28
C TYR A 46 -2.13 -6.47 7.52
N GLU A 47 -2.00 -7.75 7.19
CA GLU A 47 -0.75 -8.50 7.32
C GLU A 47 0.34 -8.00 6.36
N TRP A 48 -0.04 -7.60 5.15
CA TRP A 48 0.85 -6.91 4.23
C TRP A 48 1.32 -5.56 4.80
N MET A 49 0.40 -4.72 5.25
CA MET A 49 0.70 -3.38 5.80
C MET A 49 1.63 -3.48 7.01
N ARG A 50 1.39 -4.46 7.90
CA ARG A 50 2.24 -4.71 9.06
C ARG A 50 3.68 -5.05 8.66
N LYS A 51 3.87 -5.86 7.61
CA LYS A 51 5.19 -6.22 7.08
C LYS A 51 5.87 -5.05 6.38
N ASP A 52 5.12 -4.31 5.56
CA ASP A 52 5.61 -3.11 4.87
C ASP A 52 6.15 -2.07 5.87
N MET A 53 5.31 -1.67 6.84
CA MET A 53 5.69 -0.67 7.84
C MET A 53 6.85 -1.10 8.74
N ALA A 54 6.98 -2.40 9.04
CA ALA A 54 8.10 -2.92 9.81
C ALA A 54 9.43 -2.90 9.04
N SER A 55 9.39 -2.83 7.70
CA SER A 55 10.58 -2.83 6.84
C SER A 55 11.15 -1.43 6.56
N VAL A 56 10.44 -0.36 6.97
CA VAL A 56 10.83 1.02 6.64
C VAL A 56 12.05 1.47 7.42
N ASP A 57 13.10 1.90 6.71
CA ASP A 57 14.26 2.59 7.30
C ASP A 57 13.93 4.06 7.60
N ARG A 58 13.62 4.33 8.87
CA ARG A 58 13.24 5.66 9.35
C ARG A 58 14.37 6.69 9.32
N SER A 59 15.62 6.28 9.12
CA SER A 59 16.73 7.22 8.91
C SER A 59 16.74 7.78 7.48
N ARG A 60 16.29 6.98 6.50
CA ARG A 60 16.19 7.35 5.08
C ARG A 60 14.84 8.01 4.75
N THR A 61 13.75 7.41 5.21
CA THR A 61 12.37 7.87 5.01
C THR A 61 11.70 8.16 6.36
N PRO A 62 12.04 9.29 7.01
CA PRO A 62 11.52 9.62 8.34
C PRO A 62 10.00 9.86 8.36
N TRP A 63 9.42 10.32 7.24
CA TRP A 63 8.01 10.65 7.12
C TRP A 63 7.22 9.44 6.60
N LEU A 64 6.17 9.06 7.32
CA LEU A 64 5.24 8.01 6.94
C LEU A 64 3.87 8.62 6.67
N ILE A 65 3.27 8.32 5.52
CA ILE A 65 1.92 8.75 5.15
C ILE A 65 1.10 7.52 4.79
N VAL A 66 -0.11 7.42 5.36
CA VAL A 66 -1.08 6.36 5.04
C VAL A 66 -2.30 7.01 4.40
N THR A 67 -2.76 6.47 3.28
CA THR A 67 -3.93 6.96 2.54
C THR A 67 -4.72 5.77 1.98
N GLY A 68 -6.04 5.92 1.84
CA GLY A 68 -6.95 4.84 1.41
C GLY A 68 -8.22 5.38 0.79
#